data_AF-A0A1H7QZA3-F1
#
_entry.id   AF-A0A1H7QZA3-F1
#
_cell.length_a   1.000
_cell.length_b   1.000
_cell.length_c   1.000
_cell.angle_alpha   90.00
_cell.angle_beta   90.00
_cell.angle_gamma   90.00
#
_symmetry.space_group_name_H-M   'P 1'
#
loop_
_entity.id
_entity.type
_entity.pdbx_description
1 polymer ?
#
loop_
_entity_poly.entity_id
_entity_poly.type
_entity_poly.pdbx_seq_one_letter_code
_entity_poly.pdbx_strand_id
1 'polypeptide(L)'
;MSAVQRAELERFCLANRIRLQSRPNVWGDLLEPFLDTEFTPERRTVTQARLSQVGLDEDAVAGIRAKVAPLMVAYNAMHWDWCDLGLADLMDAATAPWIPEDRQIKPAERSAFCTWAMKIADLGHSHDRP
;
A
#
# COMPACT_ATOMS: atom_id res chain seq x y z
N MET A 1 -16.66 5.91 4.12
CA MET A 1 -17.60 5.56 5.21
C MET A 1 -18.03 6.83 5.91
N SER A 2 -19.32 7.00 6.20
CA SER A 2 -19.77 8.13 7.01
C SER A 2 -19.34 7.94 8.48
N ALA A 3 -19.22 9.04 9.23
CA ALA A 3 -18.86 8.99 10.66
C ALA A 3 -19.83 8.11 11.47
N VAL A 4 -21.10 8.04 11.06
CA VAL A 4 -22.15 7.20 11.68
C VAL A 4 -21.85 5.71 11.49
N GLN A 5 -21.46 5.29 10.28
CA GLN A 5 -21.13 3.90 9.98
C GLN A 5 -19.90 3.41 10.74
N ARG A 6 -18.92 4.30 10.98
CA ARG A 6 -17.75 3.98 11.80
C ARG A 6 -18.16 3.70 13.25
N ALA A 7 -18.96 4.57 13.85
CA ALA A 7 -19.42 4.40 15.23
C ALA A 7 -20.32 3.15 15.42
N GLU A 8 -21.12 2.80 14.41
CA GLU A 8 -21.89 1.56 14.40
C GLU A 8 -20.99 0.33 14.33
N LEU A 9 -19.97 0.35 13.47
CA LEU A 9 -19.01 -0.75 13.36
C LEU A 9 -18.21 -0.95 14.65
N GLU A 10 -17.74 0.13 15.28
CA GLU A 10 -17.02 0.07 16.55
C GLU A 10 -17.89 -0.54 17.67
N ARG A 11 -19.15 -0.11 17.77
CA ARG A 11 -20.11 -0.68 18.72
C ARG A 11 -20.38 -2.15 18.46
N PHE A 12 -20.52 -2.53 17.19
CA PHE A 12 -20.70 -3.93 16.80
C PHE A 12 -19.49 -4.80 17.17
N CYS A 13 -18.27 -4.31 16.90
CA CYS A 13 -17.04 -5.01 17.25
C CYS A 13 -16.92 -5.21 18.77
N LEU A 14 -17.18 -4.16 19.55
CA LEU A 14 -17.19 -4.22 21.01
C LEU A 14 -18.22 -5.24 21.54
N ALA A 15 -19.46 -5.20 21.04
CA ALA A 15 -20.53 -6.11 21.46
C ALA A 15 -20.19 -7.58 21.17
N ASN A 16 -19.47 -7.85 20.08
CA ASN A 16 -19.12 -9.21 19.63
C ASN A 16 -17.70 -9.64 20.02
N ARG A 17 -16.98 -8.86 20.85
CA ARG A 17 -15.57 -9.12 21.24
C ARG A 17 -14.63 -9.28 20.04
N ILE A 18 -14.92 -8.60 18.93
CA ILE A 18 -14.03 -8.54 17.77
C ILE A 18 -12.95 -7.50 18.09
N ARG A 19 -11.68 -7.93 18.11
CA ARG A 19 -10.55 -7.03 18.36
C ARG A 19 -10.39 -6.07 17.19
N LEU A 20 -10.43 -4.77 17.47
CA LEU A 20 -10.05 -3.75 16.51
C LEU A 20 -8.53 -3.66 16.47
N GLN A 21 -7.95 -3.84 15.30
CA GLN A 21 -6.52 -3.64 15.06
C GLN A 21 -6.35 -2.51 14.06
N SER A 22 -5.61 -1.48 14.47
CA SER A 22 -5.14 -0.46 13.54
C SER A 22 -3.93 -1.00 12.79
N ARG A 23 -3.97 -0.96 11.46
CA ARG A 23 -2.86 -1.35 10.60
C ARG A 23 -2.32 -0.10 9.90
N PRO A 24 -1.01 0.16 9.94
CA PRO A 24 -0.43 1.23 9.13
C PRO A 24 -0.67 0.93 7.65
N ASN A 25 -0.98 1.97 6.86
CA ASN A 25 -1.12 1.83 5.40
C ASN A 25 0.26 1.90 4.73
N VAL A 26 1.05 0.84 4.91
CA VAL A 26 2.44 0.78 4.42
C VAL A 26 2.51 0.98 2.90
N TRP A 27 1.58 0.38 2.15
CA TRP A 27 1.53 0.56 0.70
C TRP A 27 1.09 1.96 0.28
N GLY A 28 0.15 2.59 1.00
CA GLY A 28 -0.17 4.01 0.82
C GLY A 28 1.07 4.90 0.89
N ASP A 29 1.84 4.75 1.96
CA ASP A 29 3.07 5.52 2.17
C ASP A 29 4.16 5.18 1.12
N LEU A 30 4.27 3.92 0.70
CA LEU A 30 5.22 3.51 -0.36
C LEU A 30 4.84 4.05 -1.73
N LEU A 31 3.55 4.11 -2.05
CA LEU A 31 3.03 4.44 -3.37
C LEU A 31 2.69 5.91 -3.58
N GLU A 32 2.68 6.71 -2.51
CA GLU A 32 2.42 8.16 -2.57
C GLU A 32 3.16 8.91 -3.71
N PRO A 33 4.44 8.62 -4.03
CA PRO A 33 5.13 9.32 -5.13
C PRO A 33 4.59 9.02 -6.53
N PHE A 34 3.72 8.01 -6.69
CA PHE A 34 3.11 7.66 -7.98
C PHE A 34 1.75 8.31 -8.20
N LEU A 35 1.22 9.03 -7.20
CA LEU A 35 0.01 9.82 -7.34
C LEU A 35 0.24 10.98 -8.33
N ASP A 36 -0.81 11.38 -9.04
CA ASP A 36 -0.82 12.56 -9.89
C ASP A 36 -1.01 13.84 -9.06
N THR A 37 -0.20 13.95 -8.00
CA THR A 37 -0.18 15.08 -7.08
C THR A 37 1.25 15.43 -6.70
N GLU A 38 1.45 16.60 -6.11
CA GLU A 38 2.77 17.02 -5.68
C GLU A 38 3.24 16.21 -4.46
N PHE A 39 4.42 15.59 -4.61
CA PHE A 39 5.12 14.92 -3.54
C PHE A 39 6.22 15.84 -2.98
N THR A 40 5.80 16.79 -2.14
CA THR A 40 6.70 17.82 -1.59
C THR A 40 7.77 17.23 -0.66
N PRO A 41 8.90 17.92 -0.42
CA PRO A 41 9.92 17.49 0.54
C PRO A 41 9.37 17.24 1.96
N GLU A 42 8.40 18.04 2.40
CA GLU A 42 7.74 17.89 3.71
C GLU A 42 6.93 16.59 3.75
N ARG A 43 6.13 16.33 2.72
CA ARG A 43 5.40 15.05 2.58
C ARG A 43 6.35 13.87 2.57
N ARG A 44 7.43 13.96 1.79
CA ARG A 44 8.47 12.93 1.75
C ARG A 44 9.05 12.64 3.13
N THR A 45 9.33 13.66 3.92
CA THR A 45 9.87 13.52 5.28
C THR A 45 8.86 12.83 6.21
N VAL A 46 7.60 13.26 6.18
CA VAL A 46 6.53 12.66 7.01
C VAL A 46 6.29 11.20 6.63
N THR A 47 6.26 10.90 5.34
CA THR A 47 6.07 9.55 4.82
C THR A 47 7.26 8.66 5.13
N GLN A 48 8.49 9.18 4.99
CA GLN A 48 9.68 8.44 5.41
C GLN A 48 9.65 8.12 6.92
N ALA A 49 9.22 9.07 7.77
CA ALA A 49 9.11 8.82 9.20
C ALA A 49 8.11 7.69 9.53
N ARG A 50 6.98 7.60 8.81
CA ARG A 50 6.01 6.50 8.94
C ARG A 50 6.57 5.16 8.48
N LEU A 51 7.29 5.14 7.36
CA LEU A 51 7.94 3.93 6.83
C LEU A 51 9.06 3.43 7.77
N SER A 52 9.83 4.35 8.36
CA SER A 52 10.86 4.00 9.36
C SER A 52 10.26 3.38 10.62
N GLN A 53 9.06 3.80 11.04
CA GLN A 53 8.36 3.20 12.20
C GLN A 53 7.97 1.73 11.97
N VAL A 54 7.81 1.31 10.72
CA VAL A 54 7.53 -0.09 10.36
C VAL A 54 8.78 -0.88 9.96
N GLY A 55 9.97 -0.28 10.15
CA GLY A 55 11.26 -0.93 9.93
C GLY A 55 11.81 -0.82 8.50
N LEU A 56 11.28 0.10 7.69
CA LEU A 56 11.80 0.37 6.35
C LEU A 56 12.69 1.61 6.35
N ASP A 57 13.98 1.42 6.11
CA ASP A 57 14.93 2.51 5.88
C ASP A 57 14.82 3.08 4.45
N GLU A 58 15.55 4.17 4.18
CA GLU A 58 15.49 4.86 2.89
C GLU A 58 15.91 3.96 1.72
N ASP A 59 16.90 3.09 1.92
CA ASP A 59 17.40 2.18 0.89
C ASP A 59 16.37 1.09 0.56
N ALA A 60 15.74 0.50 1.58
CA ALA A 60 14.65 -0.46 1.40
C ALA A 60 13.45 0.19 0.69
N VAL A 61 13.07 1.41 1.09
CA VAL A 61 12.00 2.17 0.44
C VAL A 61 12.33 2.44 -1.03
N ALA A 62 13.55 2.91 -1.32
CA ALA A 62 14.00 3.16 -2.69
C ALA A 62 13.99 1.88 -3.53
N GLY A 63 14.45 0.75 -2.99
CA GLY A 63 14.44 -0.54 -3.68
C GLY A 63 13.03 -1.05 -3.97
N ILE A 64 12.10 -0.94 -3.01
CA ILE A 64 10.70 -1.31 -3.19
C ILE A 64 10.05 -0.43 -4.26
N ARG A 65 10.22 0.89 -4.18
CA ARG A 65 9.69 1.84 -5.16
C ARG A 65 10.24 1.59 -6.55
N ALA A 66 11.54 1.35 -6.69
CA ALA A 66 12.15 1.03 -7.98
C ALA A 66 11.55 -0.24 -8.59
N LYS A 67 11.27 -1.27 -7.77
CA LYS A 67 10.65 -2.52 -8.22
C LYS A 67 9.23 -2.32 -8.74
N VAL A 68 8.43 -1.47 -8.10
CA VAL A 68 7.01 -1.27 -8.48
C VAL A 68 6.79 -0.11 -9.45
N ALA A 69 7.78 0.77 -9.64
CA ALA A 69 7.65 1.98 -10.46
C ALA A 69 7.17 1.72 -11.90
N PRO A 70 7.71 0.74 -12.66
CA PRO A 70 7.23 0.50 -14.03
C PRO A 70 5.74 0.18 -14.07
N LEU A 71 5.27 -0.58 -13.08
CA LEU A 71 3.89 -1.00 -12.94
C LEU A 71 2.99 0.16 -12.52
N MET A 72 3.37 0.88 -11.46
CA MET A 72 2.53 1.93 -10.87
C MET A 72 2.46 3.18 -11.73
N VAL A 73 3.53 3.54 -12.46
CA VAL A 73 3.50 4.63 -13.43
C VAL A 73 2.54 4.31 -14.58
N ALA A 74 2.57 3.08 -15.09
CA ALA A 74 1.63 2.65 -16.14
C ALA A 74 0.19 2.60 -15.63
N TYR A 75 -0.01 2.13 -14.39
CA TYR A 75 -1.32 2.05 -13.76
C TYR A 75 -1.94 3.43 -13.55
N ASN A 76 -1.20 4.35 -12.92
CA ASN A 76 -1.75 5.66 -12.59
C ASN A 76 -1.90 6.57 -13.81
N ALA A 77 -1.09 6.40 -14.86
CA ALA A 77 -1.30 7.09 -16.13
C ALA A 77 -2.68 6.82 -16.77
N MET A 78 -3.34 5.71 -16.38
CA MET A 78 -4.71 5.37 -16.80
C MET A 78 -5.77 5.86 -15.79
N HIS A 79 -5.49 5.78 -14.49
CA HIS A 79 -6.48 6.05 -13.44
C HIS A 79 -6.52 7.51 -12.99
N TRP A 80 -5.41 8.23 -13.15
CA TRP A 80 -5.22 9.59 -12.64
C TRP A 80 -5.66 9.71 -11.18
N ASP A 81 -5.17 8.83 -10.31
CA ASP A 81 -5.45 8.94 -8.88
C ASP A 81 -4.57 10.04 -8.26
N TRP A 82 -5.22 10.94 -7.54
CA TRP A 82 -4.62 12.12 -6.90
C TRP A 82 -4.53 11.96 -5.37
N CYS A 83 -5.26 10.98 -4.82
CA CYS A 83 -5.60 10.93 -3.41
C CYS A 83 -5.03 9.70 -2.71
N ASP A 84 -5.14 8.51 -3.29
CA ASP A 84 -4.73 7.27 -2.60
C ASP A 84 -4.34 6.17 -3.58
N LEU A 85 -3.26 5.46 -3.27
CA LEU A 85 -2.85 4.24 -3.96
C LEU A 85 -2.42 3.24 -2.90
N GLY A 86 -3.02 2.05 -2.90
CA GLY A 86 -2.79 1.04 -1.89
C GLY A 86 -2.35 -0.31 -2.43
N LEU A 87 -2.34 -1.30 -1.54
CA LEU A 87 -2.07 -2.68 -1.91
C LEU A 87 -3.06 -3.20 -2.97
N ALA A 88 -4.33 -2.80 -2.89
CA ALA A 88 -5.34 -3.22 -3.85
C ALA A 88 -5.00 -2.76 -5.27
N ASP A 89 -4.61 -1.48 -5.42
CA ASP A 89 -4.18 -0.90 -6.70
C ASP A 89 -2.93 -1.59 -7.24
N LEU A 90 -1.96 -1.90 -6.37
CA LEU A 90 -0.78 -2.66 -6.76
C LEU A 90 -1.12 -4.06 -7.28
N MET A 91 -2.09 -4.73 -6.65
CA MET A 91 -2.54 -6.06 -7.08
C MET A 91 -3.33 -5.99 -8.39
N ASP A 92 -4.18 -4.98 -8.55
CA ASP A 92 -4.92 -4.77 -9.79
C ASP A 92 -3.94 -4.51 -10.94
N ALA A 93 -3.00 -3.57 -10.74
CA ALA A 93 -1.93 -3.30 -11.69
C ALA A 93 -1.16 -4.56 -12.08
N ALA A 94 -0.79 -5.41 -11.11
CA ALA A 94 -0.03 -6.65 -11.35
C ALA A 94 -0.79 -7.69 -12.20
N THR A 95 -2.11 -7.55 -12.33
CA THR A 95 -2.96 -8.48 -13.09
C THR A 95 -3.58 -7.86 -14.34
N ALA A 96 -3.50 -6.54 -14.49
CA ALA A 96 -4.07 -5.76 -15.56
C ALA A 96 -3.46 -6.13 -16.94
N PRO A 97 -4.27 -6.60 -17.91
CA PRO A 97 -3.77 -7.00 -19.23
C PRO A 97 -3.38 -5.82 -20.13
N TRP A 98 -3.79 -4.60 -19.77
CA TRP A 98 -3.52 -3.37 -20.52
C TRP A 98 -2.21 -2.68 -20.10
N ILE A 99 -1.55 -3.16 -19.04
CA ILE A 99 -0.19 -2.73 -18.71
C ILE A 99 0.75 -3.18 -19.84
N PRO A 100 1.70 -2.35 -20.32
CA PRO A 100 2.66 -2.75 -21.35
C PRO A 100 3.38 -4.06 -21.01
N GLU A 101 3.52 -4.97 -21.97
CA GLU A 101 4.05 -6.33 -21.75
C GLU A 101 5.43 -6.36 -21.08
N ASP A 102 6.28 -5.38 -21.39
CA ASP A 102 7.62 -5.21 -20.80
C ASP A 102 7.59 -4.85 -19.30
N ARG A 103 6.42 -4.43 -18.79
CA ARG A 103 6.20 -4.02 -17.39
C ARG A 103 5.26 -4.96 -16.64
N GLN A 104 4.64 -5.92 -17.33
CA GLN A 104 3.73 -6.86 -16.71
C GLN A 104 4.46 -7.83 -15.78
N ILE A 105 3.81 -8.16 -14.67
CA ILE A 105 4.20 -9.32 -13.87
C ILE A 105 3.73 -10.58 -14.59
N LYS A 106 4.68 -11.47 -14.93
CA LYS A 106 4.36 -12.70 -15.65
C LYS A 106 3.41 -13.56 -14.83
N PRO A 107 2.47 -14.30 -15.44
CA PRO A 107 1.52 -15.12 -14.72
C PRO A 107 2.15 -16.08 -13.70
N ALA A 108 3.30 -16.68 -14.05
CA ALA A 108 4.05 -17.59 -13.16
C ALA A 108 4.65 -16.90 -11.92
N GLU A 109 4.87 -15.58 -11.96
CA GLU A 109 5.50 -14.80 -10.89
C GLU A 109 4.48 -14.12 -9.97
N ARG A 110 3.20 -14.03 -10.38
CA ARG A 110 2.14 -13.31 -9.65
C ARG A 110 1.94 -13.82 -8.22
N SER A 111 2.00 -15.13 -7.99
CA SER A 111 1.86 -15.68 -6.64
C SER A 111 3.00 -15.25 -5.71
N ALA A 112 4.23 -15.22 -6.23
CA ALA A 112 5.40 -14.77 -5.48
C ALA A 112 5.35 -13.25 -5.24
N PHE A 113 4.91 -12.49 -6.24
CA PHE A 113 4.70 -11.04 -6.14
C PHE A 113 3.65 -10.69 -5.08
N CYS A 114 2.49 -11.36 -5.12
CA CYS A 114 1.43 -11.18 -4.12
C CYS A 114 1.93 -11.53 -2.71
N THR A 115 2.62 -12.66 -2.55
CA THR A 115 3.20 -13.06 -1.25
C THR A 115 4.19 -12.03 -0.74
N TRP A 116 5.05 -11.50 -1.62
CA TRP A 116 5.99 -10.44 -1.28
C TRP A 116 5.28 -9.15 -0.88
N ALA A 117 4.24 -8.75 -1.61
CA ALA A 117 3.48 -7.54 -1.33
C ALA A 117 2.70 -7.63 -0.01
N MET A 118 2.10 -8.78 0.27
CA MET A 118 1.43 -9.06 1.55
C MET A 118 2.39 -8.99 2.73
N LYS A 119 3.60 -9.55 2.61
CA LYS A 119 4.63 -9.45 3.67
C LYS A 119 4.98 -8.00 4.02
N ILE A 120 5.01 -7.11 3.02
CA ILE A 120 5.25 -5.68 3.24
C ILE A 120 4.03 -5.03 3.90
N ALA A 121 2.82 -5.38 3.47
CA ALA A 121 1.58 -4.90 4.08
C ALA A 121 1.46 -5.28 5.56
N ASP A 122 2.05 -6.41 5.94
CA ASP A 122 2.08 -6.90 7.32
C ASP A 122 3.14 -6.21 8.20
N LEU A 123 3.99 -5.33 7.64
CA LEU A 123 4.94 -4.56 8.43
C LEU A 123 4.22 -3.61 9.40
N GLY A 124 4.76 -3.50 10.61
CA GLY A 124 4.12 -2.73 11.67
C GLY A 124 2.87 -3.40 12.27
N HIS A 125 2.56 -4.65 11.91
CA HIS A 125 1.60 -5.45 12.68
C HIS A 125 2.20 -5.80 14.04
N SER A 126 1.62 -5.24 15.10
CA SER A 126 1.80 -5.76 16.45
C SER A 126 1.22 -7.16 16.50
N HIS A 127 2.06 -8.18 16.35
CA HIS A 127 1.72 -9.50 16.87
C HIS A 127 1.68 -9.36 18.39
N ASP A 128 0.49 -9.14 18.95
CA ASP A 128 0.25 -9.52 20.34
C ASP A 128 0.53 -11.03 20.41
N ARG A 129 1.73 -11.36 20.90
CA ARG A 129 2.08 -12.72 21.26
C ARG A 129 1.17 -13.11 22.43
N PRO A 130 0.49 -14.26 22.36
CA PRO A 130 -0.39 -14.72 23.44
C PRO A 130 0.36 -14.91 24.77
#